data_AF-A0A670ZDU9-F1
#
_entry.id   AF-A0A670ZDU9-F1
#
_cell.length_a   1.000
_cell.length_b   1.000
_cell.length_c   1.000
_cell.angle_alpha   90.00
_cell.angle_beta   90.00
_cell.angle_gamma   90.00
#
_symmetry.space_group_name_H-M   'P 1'
#
loop_
_entity.id
_entity.type
_entity.pdbx_description
1 polymer ?
#
loop_
_entity_poly.entity_id
_entity_poly.type
_entity_poly.pdbx_seq_one_letter_code
_entity_poly.pdbx_strand_id
1 'polypeptide(L)'
;MEETIRKAEQQALRLAEAIRDGEEEVAQRCAVWLAERRVPVKVQLERDAYPEHDIRIWVGVEDAQMVTTPIFLKVQPSMTMASLKDMMHLHYGFPPSIQKWVVGRRLPQDHETLHYQGIQRDGDQAYLYLMSAKAKKLDKETVELNHERRQLEELGITEGVLVPRGTGDSGSSGISTPTEPSLILDTHEEGSGPGLTTLPVEAPKVGWECPSCTFINKPSRPGCEMCCGERPMNYVVPEDYKLDEEEQEWLQRDLEATRQYKQVREGWTWPAISGRGRGW
;
A
#
# COMPACT_ATOMS: atom_id res chain seq x y z
N MET A 1 -12.87 -0.98 40.66
CA MET A 1 -12.11 -0.81 39.40
C MET A 1 -13.00 -0.23 38.32
N GLU A 2 -14.20 -0.78 38.13
CA GLU A 2 -15.18 -0.27 37.15
C GLU A 2 -15.68 1.15 37.48
N GLU A 3 -16.00 1.43 38.74
CA GLU A 3 -16.45 2.77 39.18
C GLU A 3 -15.38 3.86 38.99
N THR A 4 -14.11 3.51 39.14
CA THR A 4 -12.98 4.44 38.93
C THR A 4 -12.76 4.74 37.46
N ILE A 5 -12.98 3.76 36.57
CA ILE A 5 -12.89 3.93 35.12
C ILE A 5 -14.05 4.82 34.64
N ARG A 6 -15.29 4.52 35.07
CA ARG A 6 -16.47 5.31 34.73
C ARG A 6 -16.34 6.79 35.13
N LYS A 7 -15.79 7.06 36.32
CA LYS A 7 -15.51 8.43 36.77
C LYS A 7 -14.44 9.11 35.91
N ALA A 8 -13.40 8.38 35.50
CA ALA A 8 -12.37 8.92 34.63
C ALA A 8 -12.91 9.24 33.23
N GLU A 9 -13.74 8.38 32.65
CA GLU A 9 -14.44 8.63 31.39
C GLU A 9 -15.34 9.87 31.47
N GLN A 10 -16.14 10.00 32.54
CA GLN A 10 -16.98 11.17 32.74
C GLN A 10 -16.17 12.47 32.84
N GLN A 11 -15.01 12.44 33.51
CA GLN A 11 -14.13 13.61 33.59
C GLN A 11 -13.47 13.94 32.25
N ALA A 12 -13.13 12.92 31.45
CA ALA A 12 -12.58 13.10 30.10
C ALA A 12 -13.62 13.71 29.15
N LEU A 13 -14.88 13.25 29.20
CA LEU A 13 -15.98 13.83 28.42
C LEU A 13 -16.24 15.28 28.82
N ARG A 14 -16.33 15.55 30.12
CA ARG A 14 -16.52 16.91 30.64
C ARG A 14 -15.37 17.84 30.27
N LEU A 15 -14.13 17.34 30.22
CA LEU A 15 -12.98 18.10 29.74
C LEU A 15 -13.16 18.47 28.26
N ALA A 16 -13.59 17.54 27.41
CA ALA A 16 -13.82 17.80 25.99
C ALA A 16 -14.93 18.85 25.77
N GLU A 17 -16.05 18.74 26.50
CA GLU A 17 -17.15 19.71 26.47
C GLU A 17 -16.70 21.10 26.91
N ALA A 18 -16.01 21.20 28.06
CA ALA A 18 -15.51 22.47 28.57
C ALA A 18 -14.53 23.16 27.60
N ILE A 19 -13.68 22.41 26.91
CA ILE A 19 -12.78 22.95 25.87
C ILE A 19 -13.59 23.47 24.68
N ARG A 20 -14.58 22.70 24.22
CA ARG A 20 -15.43 23.06 23.08
C ARG A 20 -16.24 24.33 23.34
N ASP A 21 -16.77 24.46 24.56
CA ASP A 21 -17.64 25.59 24.96
C ASP A 21 -16.84 26.80 25.46
N GLY A 22 -15.51 26.69 25.58
CA GLY A 22 -14.62 27.76 26.03
C GLY A 22 -14.63 27.99 27.56
N GLU A 23 -15.11 27.03 28.35
CA GLU A 23 -15.13 27.08 29.82
C GLU A 23 -13.76 26.77 30.44
N GLU A 24 -12.83 27.73 30.36
CA GLU A 24 -11.42 27.56 30.75
C GLU A 24 -11.24 27.01 32.18
N GLU A 25 -11.96 27.53 33.18
CA GLU A 25 -11.84 27.07 34.56
C GLU A 25 -12.29 25.61 34.76
N VAL A 26 -13.36 25.20 34.05
CA VAL A 26 -13.88 23.83 34.13
C VAL A 26 -12.91 22.88 33.45
N ALA A 27 -12.41 23.25 32.27
CA ALA A 27 -11.41 22.49 31.55
C ALA A 27 -10.14 22.30 32.40
N GLN A 28 -9.64 23.37 33.04
CA GLN A 28 -8.49 23.29 33.92
C GLN A 28 -8.73 22.32 35.09
N ARG A 29 -9.87 22.42 35.79
CA ARG A 29 -10.19 21.52 36.92
C ARG A 29 -10.27 20.06 36.49
N CYS A 30 -10.92 19.77 35.36
CA CYS A 30 -11.02 18.41 34.83
C CYS A 30 -9.65 17.86 34.39
N ALA A 31 -8.82 18.68 33.73
CA ALA A 31 -7.47 18.30 33.33
C ALA A 31 -6.57 18.00 34.53
N VAL A 32 -6.59 18.84 35.57
CA VAL A 32 -5.85 18.60 36.82
C VAL A 32 -6.29 17.29 37.46
N TRP A 33 -7.60 17.04 37.57
CA TRP A 33 -8.13 15.82 38.18
C TRP A 33 -7.64 14.55 37.47
N LEU A 34 -7.63 14.55 36.13
CA LEU A 34 -7.16 13.44 35.29
C LEU A 34 -5.64 13.25 35.42
N ALA A 35 -4.87 14.35 35.42
CA ALA A 35 -3.42 14.33 35.52
C ALA A 35 -2.93 13.81 36.87
N GLU A 36 -3.52 14.25 37.99
CA GLU A 36 -3.20 13.77 39.35
C GLU A 36 -3.33 12.25 39.47
N ARG A 37 -4.30 11.67 38.75
CA ARG A 37 -4.61 10.24 38.76
C ARG A 37 -3.88 9.45 37.69
N ARG A 38 -3.05 10.13 36.87
CA ARG A 38 -2.27 9.54 35.76
C ARG A 38 -3.15 8.69 34.85
N VAL A 39 -4.36 9.16 34.57
CA VAL A 39 -5.30 8.45 33.69
C VAL A 39 -4.74 8.48 32.26
N PRO A 40 -4.56 7.32 31.60
CA PRO A 40 -4.18 7.31 30.20
C PRO A 40 -5.36 7.84 29.36
N VAL A 41 -5.16 8.97 28.70
CA VAL A 41 -6.19 9.59 27.84
C VAL A 41 -5.64 9.77 26.43
N LYS A 42 -6.50 9.58 25.43
CA LYS A 42 -6.19 9.84 24.02
C LYS A 42 -6.92 11.11 23.61
N VAL A 43 -6.18 12.15 23.26
CA VAL A 43 -6.73 13.43 22.82
C VAL A 43 -6.62 13.53 21.30
N GLN A 44 -7.74 13.71 20.62
CA GLN A 44 -7.82 13.85 19.17
C GLN A 44 -8.76 14.99 18.81
N LEU A 45 -8.48 15.69 17.72
CA LEU A 45 -9.42 16.66 17.16
C LEU A 45 -10.59 15.91 16.51
N GLU A 46 -11.80 16.45 16.66
CA GLU A 46 -12.99 15.96 15.96
C GLU A 46 -12.85 16.12 14.44
N ARG A 47 -13.58 15.29 13.68
CA ARG A 47 -13.50 15.29 12.20
C ARG A 47 -13.89 16.64 11.60
N ASP A 48 -14.83 17.32 12.23
CA ASP A 48 -15.38 18.61 11.77
C ASP A 48 -14.40 19.77 11.95
N ALA A 49 -13.32 19.55 12.72
CA ALA A 49 -12.24 20.53 12.87
C ALA A 49 -11.30 20.56 11.66
N TYR A 50 -11.37 19.56 10.76
CA TYR A 50 -10.53 19.50 9.57
C TYR A 50 -11.24 20.10 8.35
N PRO A 51 -10.51 20.71 7.41
CA PRO A 51 -11.07 21.08 6.12
C PRO A 51 -11.62 19.84 5.39
N GLU A 52 -12.88 19.92 4.94
CA GLU A 52 -13.53 18.82 4.19
C GLU A 52 -13.04 18.69 2.74
N HIS A 53 -12.22 19.61 2.26
CA HIS A 53 -11.71 19.62 0.90
C HIS A 53 -10.28 19.09 0.82
N ASP A 54 -9.97 18.48 -0.31
CA ASP A 54 -8.60 18.10 -0.62
C ASP A 54 -7.74 19.34 -0.89
N ILE A 55 -6.52 19.32 -0.40
CA ILE A 55 -5.48 20.31 -0.68
C ILE A 55 -4.38 19.70 -1.54
N ARG A 56 -3.71 20.53 -2.33
CA ARG A 56 -2.54 20.15 -3.13
C ARG A 56 -1.26 20.53 -2.38
N ILE A 57 -0.48 19.51 -2.01
CA ILE A 57 0.82 19.69 -1.36
C ILE A 57 1.97 19.49 -2.34
N TRP A 58 3.08 20.16 -2.06
CA TRP A 58 4.35 19.93 -2.75
C TRP A 58 5.16 18.90 -1.97
N VAL A 59 5.66 17.87 -2.67
CA VAL A 59 6.49 16.82 -2.06
C VAL A 59 7.83 16.75 -2.77
N GLY A 60 8.90 17.04 -2.05
CA GLY A 60 10.27 16.81 -2.51
C GLY A 60 10.65 15.35 -2.27
N VAL A 61 10.81 14.56 -3.34
CA VAL A 61 11.23 13.16 -3.24
C VAL A 61 12.74 13.08 -3.41
N GLU A 62 13.42 12.50 -2.43
CA GLU A 62 14.87 12.32 -2.43
C GLU A 62 15.23 10.84 -2.25
N ASP A 63 16.33 10.43 -2.87
CA ASP A 63 16.92 9.11 -2.71
C ASP A 63 18.36 9.21 -2.18
N ALA A 64 19.09 8.09 -2.19
CA ALA A 64 20.49 8.06 -1.75
C ALA A 64 21.44 8.93 -2.62
N GLN A 65 21.01 9.36 -3.80
CA GLN A 65 21.77 10.23 -4.70
C GLN A 65 21.54 11.73 -4.39
N MET A 66 20.67 12.06 -3.43
CA MET A 66 20.38 13.42 -2.96
C MET A 66 19.82 14.34 -4.06
N VAL A 67 19.14 13.77 -5.06
CA VAL A 67 18.45 14.54 -6.10
C VAL A 67 16.97 14.70 -5.71
N THR A 68 16.56 15.93 -5.42
CA THR A 68 15.16 16.23 -5.09
C THR A 68 14.31 16.32 -6.35
N THR A 69 13.39 15.38 -6.53
CA THR A 69 12.38 15.40 -7.60
C THR A 69 11.04 15.86 -7.04
N PRO A 70 10.49 17.01 -7.48
CA PRO A 70 9.23 17.52 -6.96
C PRO A 70 8.03 16.77 -7.56
N ILE A 71 7.10 16.36 -6.71
CA ILE A 71 5.77 15.87 -7.11
C ILE A 71 4.68 16.65 -6.36
N PHE A 72 3.45 16.56 -6.84
CA PHE A 72 2.29 17.20 -6.20
C PHE A 72 1.25 16.14 -5.87
N LEU A 73 0.78 16.14 -4.62
CA LEU A 73 -0.24 15.20 -4.15
C LEU A 73 -1.50 15.95 -3.75
N LYS A 74 -2.66 15.36 -4.04
CA LYS A 74 -3.96 15.83 -3.56
C LYS A 74 -4.31 15.01 -2.32
N VAL A 75 -4.42 15.66 -1.17
CA VAL A 75 -4.54 15.02 0.15
C VAL A 75 -5.62 15.68 0.99
N GLN A 76 -6.21 14.93 1.92
CA GLN A 76 -7.09 15.50 2.95
C GLN A 76 -6.30 15.76 4.23
N PRO A 77 -6.37 16.95 4.85
CA PRO A 77 -5.64 17.22 6.10
C PRO A 77 -5.99 16.26 7.25
N SER A 78 -7.20 15.70 7.23
CA SER A 78 -7.69 14.74 8.22
C SER A 78 -7.07 13.34 8.09
N MET A 79 -6.48 12.99 6.95
CA MET A 79 -5.90 11.66 6.74
C MET A 79 -4.65 11.45 7.60
N THR A 80 -4.36 10.19 7.90
CA THR A 80 -3.16 9.82 8.67
C THR A 80 -1.92 9.73 7.79
N MET A 81 -0.75 9.79 8.42
CA MET A 81 0.52 9.50 7.75
C MET A 81 0.59 8.07 7.21
N ALA A 82 -0.04 7.09 7.87
CA ALA A 82 -0.17 5.74 7.35
C ALA A 82 -0.92 5.73 6.01
N SER A 83 -2.11 6.35 5.96
CA SER A 83 -2.90 6.48 4.74
C SER A 83 -2.12 7.22 3.62
N LEU A 84 -1.29 8.21 3.97
CA LEU A 84 -0.44 8.91 2.99
C LEU A 84 0.63 7.97 2.42
N LYS A 85 1.23 7.12 3.27
CA LYS A 85 2.19 6.12 2.83
C LYS A 85 1.56 5.07 1.93
N ASP A 86 0.36 4.60 2.27
CA ASP A 86 -0.36 3.64 1.43
C ASP A 86 -0.78 4.27 0.10
N MET A 87 -1.20 5.53 0.10
CA MET A 87 -1.48 6.29 -1.12
C MET A 87 -0.22 6.43 -2.00
N MET A 88 0.95 6.70 -1.41
CA MET A 88 2.23 6.73 -2.12
C MET A 88 2.63 5.35 -2.68
N HIS A 89 2.34 4.29 -1.94
CA HIS A 89 2.55 2.92 -2.40
C HIS A 89 1.64 2.58 -3.58
N LEU A 90 0.37 2.94 -3.50
CA LEU A 90 -0.62 2.67 -4.55
C LEU A 90 -0.30 3.44 -5.85
N HIS A 91 0.05 4.72 -5.76
CA HIS A 91 0.28 5.54 -6.95
C HIS A 91 1.66 5.37 -7.57
N TYR A 92 2.70 5.11 -6.76
CA TYR A 92 4.09 5.14 -7.21
C TYR A 92 4.87 3.84 -6.91
N GLY A 93 4.24 2.87 -6.26
CA GLY A 93 4.85 1.57 -5.98
C GLY A 93 5.85 1.55 -4.82
N PHE A 94 6.03 2.66 -4.08
CA PHE A 94 6.98 2.72 -2.98
C PHE A 94 6.36 2.16 -1.69
N PRO A 95 6.80 1.02 -1.13
CA PRO A 95 6.17 0.47 0.08
C PRO A 95 6.38 1.36 1.31
N PRO A 96 5.44 1.40 2.28
CA PRO A 96 5.56 2.24 3.48
C PRO A 96 6.85 2.02 4.30
N SER A 97 7.44 0.82 4.22
CA SER A 97 8.66 0.42 4.94
C SER A 97 9.93 1.14 4.47
N ILE A 98 9.96 1.63 3.22
CA ILE A 98 11.06 2.44 2.67
C ILE A 98 10.77 3.93 2.63
N GLN A 99 9.54 4.34 2.95
CA GLN A 99 9.15 5.73 2.96
C GLN A 99 9.52 6.41 4.28
N LYS A 100 10.44 7.38 4.21
CA LYS A 100 10.78 8.26 5.33
C LYS A 100 10.29 9.66 5.06
N TRP A 101 9.16 10.00 5.67
CA TRP A 101 8.56 11.31 5.55
C TRP A 101 9.16 12.30 6.54
N VAL A 102 9.37 13.52 6.07
CA VAL A 102 9.79 14.68 6.84
C VAL A 102 8.81 15.81 6.55
N VAL A 103 8.18 16.35 7.58
CA VAL A 103 7.28 17.52 7.45
C VAL A 103 7.82 18.62 8.36
N GLY A 104 8.18 19.76 7.77
CA GLY A 104 8.90 20.82 8.46
C GLY A 104 10.23 20.33 9.04
N ARG A 105 10.28 20.13 10.37
CA ARG A 105 11.46 19.64 11.10
C ARG A 105 11.23 18.34 11.87
N ARG A 106 10.14 17.62 11.57
CA ARG A 106 9.72 16.42 12.30
C ARG A 106 9.68 15.18 11.40
N LEU A 107 9.82 14.02 12.04
CA LEU A 107 9.55 12.70 11.47
C LEU A 107 8.17 12.23 11.96
N PRO A 108 7.13 12.29 11.13
CA PRO A 108 5.77 11.95 11.54
C PRO A 108 5.63 10.46 11.89
N GLN A 109 4.77 10.16 12.87
CA GLN A 109 4.32 8.81 13.20
C GLN A 109 3.09 8.42 12.36
N ASP A 110 2.92 7.12 12.14
CA ASP A 110 1.89 6.57 11.25
C ASP A 110 0.45 6.97 11.67
N HIS A 111 0.19 7.06 12.97
CA HIS A 111 -1.13 7.40 13.52
C HIS A 111 -1.43 8.91 13.55
N GLU A 112 -0.44 9.77 13.27
CA GLU A 112 -0.61 11.22 13.29
C GLU A 112 -1.28 11.70 11.99
N THR A 113 -2.13 12.72 12.09
CA THR A 113 -2.80 13.32 10.92
C THR A 113 -1.90 14.31 10.20
N LEU A 114 -2.13 14.51 8.90
CA LEU A 114 -1.39 15.51 8.11
C LEU A 114 -1.56 16.92 8.68
N HIS A 115 -2.77 17.27 9.11
CA HIS A 115 -3.05 18.55 9.75
C HIS A 115 -2.21 18.76 11.02
N TYR A 116 -2.05 17.72 11.85
CA TYR A 116 -1.18 17.76 13.04
C TYR A 116 0.31 17.93 12.69
N GLN A 117 0.73 17.49 11.49
CA GLN A 117 2.07 17.75 10.95
C GLN A 117 2.24 19.16 10.37
N GLY A 118 1.18 19.95 10.29
CA GLY A 118 1.21 21.29 9.71
C GLY A 118 0.89 21.34 8.21
N ILE A 119 0.37 20.25 7.64
CA ILE A 119 -0.18 20.21 6.28
C ILE A 119 -1.67 20.59 6.35
N GLN A 120 -1.97 21.85 6.06
CA GLN A 120 -3.30 22.44 6.27
C GLN A 120 -3.83 23.19 5.05
N ARG A 121 -2.96 23.59 4.10
CA ARG A 121 -3.32 24.44 2.96
C ARG A 121 -2.57 24.06 1.69
N ASP A 122 -3.08 24.53 0.55
CA ASP A 122 -2.39 24.39 -0.73
C ASP A 122 -0.98 24.98 -0.69
N GLY A 123 -0.03 24.24 -1.26
CA GLY A 123 1.38 24.63 -1.35
C GLY A 123 2.21 24.27 -0.11
N ASP A 124 1.60 23.72 0.94
CA ASP A 124 2.34 23.16 2.06
C ASP A 124 3.29 22.06 1.60
N GLN A 125 4.42 21.95 2.30
CA GLN A 125 5.57 21.17 1.85
C GLN A 125 5.83 19.96 2.75
N ALA A 126 6.10 18.84 2.11
CA ALA A 126 6.66 17.65 2.75
C ALA A 126 7.85 17.13 1.94
N TYR A 127 8.69 16.34 2.58
CA TYR A 127 9.80 15.66 1.92
C TYR A 127 9.68 14.17 2.16
N LEU A 128 9.93 13.38 1.12
CA LEU A 128 9.94 11.94 1.16
C LEU A 128 11.34 11.45 0.81
N TYR A 129 12.03 10.90 1.79
CA TYR A 129 13.28 10.19 1.58
C TYR A 129 12.99 8.70 1.34
N LEU A 130 13.41 8.19 0.17
CA LEU A 130 13.25 6.80 -0.21
C LEU A 130 14.48 5.99 0.18
N MET A 131 14.29 5.04 1.08
CA MET A 131 15.34 4.10 1.46
C MET A 131 15.52 3.01 0.40
N SER A 132 16.76 2.54 0.19
CA SER A 132 17.01 1.40 -0.69
C SER A 132 16.34 0.13 -0.17
N ALA A 133 15.61 -0.58 -1.04
CA ALA A 133 15.00 -1.88 -0.73
C ALA A 133 16.04 -2.91 -0.24
N LYS A 134 17.27 -2.86 -0.79
CA LYS A 134 18.39 -3.72 -0.36
C LYS A 134 18.81 -3.43 1.08
N ALA A 135 18.88 -2.16 1.46
CA ALA A 135 19.22 -1.76 2.82
C ALA A 135 18.14 -2.19 3.84
N LYS A 136 16.89 -2.32 3.38
CA LYS A 136 15.76 -2.75 4.21
C LYS A 136 15.46 -4.24 4.15
N LYS A 137 16.22 -5.03 3.37
CA LYS A 137 15.95 -6.46 3.11
C LYS A 137 14.47 -6.69 2.81
N LEU A 138 13.91 -5.84 1.94
CA LEU A 138 12.50 -5.97 1.59
C LEU A 138 12.28 -7.26 0.81
N ASP A 139 11.41 -8.09 1.35
CA ASP A 139 10.82 -9.23 0.67
C ASP A 139 9.39 -8.90 0.23
N LYS A 140 8.97 -9.44 -0.92
CA LYS A 140 7.69 -9.10 -1.56
C LYS A 140 6.51 -9.61 -0.73
N GLU A 141 6.59 -10.86 -0.27
CA GLU A 141 5.55 -11.49 0.57
C GLU A 141 5.37 -10.71 1.88
N THR A 142 6.48 -10.27 2.47
CA THR A 142 6.46 -9.42 3.67
C THR A 142 5.81 -8.06 3.43
N VAL A 143 6.00 -7.44 2.26
CA VAL A 143 5.37 -6.16 1.92
C VAL A 143 3.86 -6.33 1.75
N GLU A 144 3.43 -7.37 1.03
CA GLU A 144 2.02 -7.67 0.78
C GLU A 144 1.28 -7.98 2.09
N LEU A 145 1.84 -8.85 2.94
CA LEU A 145 1.27 -9.16 4.25
C LEU A 145 1.15 -7.92 5.15
N ASN A 146 2.17 -7.05 5.16
CA ASN A 146 2.13 -5.82 5.94
C ASN A 146 1.15 -4.78 5.38
N HIS A 147 0.81 -4.85 4.09
CA HIS A 147 -0.20 -4.01 3.48
C HIS A 147 -1.61 -4.51 3.83
N GLU A 148 -1.85 -5.82 3.72
CA GLU A 148 -3.10 -6.46 4.17
C GLU A 148 -3.39 -6.19 5.64
N ARG A 149 -2.41 -6.39 6.53
CA ARG A 149 -2.59 -6.11 7.97
C ARG A 149 -3.02 -4.67 8.22
N ARG A 150 -2.43 -3.71 7.51
CA ARG A 150 -2.78 -2.29 7.66
C ARG A 150 -4.19 -1.96 7.16
N GLN A 151 -4.59 -2.54 6.03
CA GLN A 151 -5.97 -2.38 5.55
C GLN A 151 -6.98 -2.95 6.57
N LEU A 152 -6.66 -4.08 7.21
CA LEU A 152 -7.49 -4.66 8.27
C LEU A 152 -7.57 -3.75 9.50
N GLU A 153 -6.43 -3.18 9.94
CA GLU A 153 -6.40 -2.21 11.04
C GLU A 153 -7.24 -0.96 10.74
N GLU A 154 -7.23 -0.46 9.51
CA GLU A 154 -8.05 0.69 9.07
C GLU A 154 -9.55 0.38 9.10
N LEU A 155 -9.94 -0.88 8.84
CA LEU A 155 -11.32 -1.37 9.01
C LEU A 155 -11.69 -1.65 10.48
N GLY A 156 -10.81 -1.34 11.43
CA GLY A 156 -11.02 -1.57 12.86
C GLY A 156 -10.85 -3.03 13.28
N ILE A 157 -10.27 -3.87 12.42
CA ILE A 157 -9.96 -5.28 12.71
C ILE A 157 -8.52 -5.33 13.23
N THR A 158 -8.32 -4.96 14.48
CA THR A 158 -7.08 -5.30 15.19
C THR A 158 -7.06 -6.81 15.40
N GLU A 159 -5.95 -7.50 15.10
CA GLU A 159 -5.75 -8.94 15.35
C GLU A 159 -6.03 -9.31 16.83
N GLY A 160 -7.31 -9.55 17.13
CA GLY A 160 -7.75 -10.33 18.26
C GLY A 160 -7.84 -11.75 17.77
N VAL A 161 -6.93 -12.60 18.25
CA VAL A 161 -6.93 -14.07 18.17
C VAL A 161 -8.28 -14.60 17.67
N LEU A 162 -8.32 -15.04 16.41
CA LEU A 162 -9.45 -15.81 15.88
C LEU A 162 -9.49 -17.13 16.64
N VAL A 163 -10.18 -17.16 17.78
CA VAL A 163 -10.53 -18.42 18.45
C VAL A 163 -11.68 -19.03 17.64
N PRO A 164 -11.54 -20.26 17.11
CA PRO A 164 -12.62 -20.94 16.43
C PRO A 164 -13.84 -21.03 17.34
N ARG A 165 -14.97 -20.48 16.88
CA ARG A 165 -16.20 -20.40 17.65
C ARG A 165 -16.93 -21.74 17.58
N GLY A 166 -16.54 -22.67 18.47
CA GLY A 166 -17.28 -23.92 18.64
C GLY A 166 -16.55 -24.98 19.45
N THR A 167 -16.72 -24.97 20.76
CA THR A 167 -17.28 -26.07 21.57
C THR A 167 -17.14 -25.68 23.05
N GLY A 168 -18.18 -25.97 23.83
CA GLY A 168 -18.32 -25.50 25.20
C GLY A 168 -17.53 -26.33 26.22
N ASP A 169 -17.12 -25.59 27.25
CA ASP A 169 -17.05 -25.92 28.67
C ASP A 169 -16.01 -26.92 29.24
N SER A 170 -15.52 -26.49 30.41
CA SER A 170 -14.94 -27.24 31.54
C SER A 170 -13.47 -27.68 31.50
N GLY A 171 -12.64 -26.90 32.21
CA GLY A 171 -11.81 -27.45 33.29
C GLY A 171 -10.29 -27.48 33.14
N SER A 172 -9.61 -26.82 34.10
CA SER A 172 -8.30 -27.18 34.66
C SER A 172 -7.00 -26.84 33.91
N SER A 173 -6.24 -25.94 34.57
CA SER A 173 -4.79 -25.94 34.83
C SER A 173 -3.86 -26.80 33.96
N GLY A 174 -2.79 -26.18 33.45
CA GLY A 174 -1.52 -26.89 33.22
C GLY A 174 -0.71 -26.38 32.04
N ILE A 175 0.45 -25.81 32.35
CA ILE A 175 1.62 -25.69 31.48
C ILE A 175 1.91 -26.99 30.71
N SER A 176 2.15 -26.88 29.40
CA SER A 176 3.33 -27.43 28.68
C SER A 176 3.10 -27.48 27.16
N THR A 177 4.15 -27.15 26.40
CA THR A 177 4.38 -27.49 24.99
C THR A 177 4.10 -28.97 24.67
N PRO A 178 3.52 -29.31 23.51
CA PRO A 178 4.22 -30.19 22.53
C PRO A 178 3.87 -29.88 21.05
N THR A 179 4.79 -30.00 20.09
CA THR A 179 5.21 -31.22 19.36
C THR A 179 4.08 -31.86 18.52
N GLU A 180 4.33 -31.96 17.21
CA GLU A 180 3.53 -32.67 16.21
C GLU A 180 3.12 -34.09 16.62
N PRO A 181 1.96 -34.55 16.10
CA PRO A 181 1.76 -35.96 15.82
C PRO A 181 1.37 -36.23 14.36
N SER A 182 2.15 -37.10 13.74
CA SER A 182 1.85 -37.90 12.57
C SER A 182 0.53 -38.66 12.73
N LEU A 183 -0.21 -38.83 11.63
CA LEU A 183 -1.17 -39.93 11.49
C LEU A 183 -0.79 -40.79 10.28
N ILE A 184 -0.51 -42.03 10.63
CA ILE A 184 -0.26 -43.19 9.78
C ILE A 184 -1.64 -43.80 9.46
N LEU A 185 -1.87 -44.24 8.22
CA LEU A 185 -2.86 -45.28 7.93
C LEU A 185 -2.34 -46.22 6.84
N ASP A 186 -1.89 -47.37 7.32
CA ASP A 186 -1.95 -48.74 6.81
C ASP A 186 -1.86 -49.05 5.29
N THR A 187 -0.66 -49.50 4.96
CA THR A 187 -0.22 -50.61 4.12
C THR A 187 -1.27 -51.68 3.71
N HIS A 188 -1.30 -52.02 2.41
CA HIS A 188 -1.37 -53.41 1.95
C HIS A 188 -0.50 -53.57 0.70
N GLU A 189 0.30 -54.65 0.72
CA GLU A 189 1.49 -54.91 -0.08
C GLU A 189 1.28 -55.68 -1.40
N GLU A 190 2.25 -55.45 -2.31
CA GLU A 190 2.92 -56.39 -3.23
C GLU A 190 2.17 -56.99 -4.45
N GLY A 191 2.72 -56.67 -5.63
CA GLY A 191 2.35 -57.25 -6.93
C GLY A 191 3.39 -56.95 -8.02
N SER A 192 4.36 -57.85 -8.15
CA SER A 192 5.45 -57.93 -9.14
C SER A 192 5.06 -57.70 -10.62
N GLY A 193 5.92 -57.01 -11.39
CA GLY A 193 6.00 -57.16 -12.87
C GLY A 193 6.34 -55.89 -13.68
N PRO A 194 7.23 -55.95 -14.70
CA PRO A 194 7.84 -54.78 -15.35
C PRO A 194 7.01 -54.24 -16.53
N GLY A 195 6.94 -52.92 -16.69
CA GLY A 195 6.23 -52.32 -17.83
C GLY A 195 6.66 -50.88 -18.10
N LEU A 196 7.24 -50.66 -19.27
CA LEU A 196 7.46 -49.35 -19.89
C LEU A 196 6.18 -48.50 -19.85
N THR A 197 6.26 -47.28 -19.32
CA THR A 197 5.42 -46.18 -19.81
C THR A 197 6.16 -44.85 -19.70
N THR A 198 6.49 -44.34 -20.88
CA THR A 198 6.95 -42.99 -21.19
C THR A 198 6.18 -41.90 -20.43
N LEU A 199 6.91 -41.06 -19.69
CA LEU A 199 6.43 -39.75 -19.27
C LEU A 199 6.20 -38.86 -20.51
N PRO A 200 5.15 -38.02 -20.54
CA PRO A 200 4.97 -37.06 -21.62
C PRO A 200 6.10 -36.04 -21.56
N VAL A 201 6.82 -35.90 -22.68
CA VAL A 201 7.82 -34.85 -22.88
C VAL A 201 7.12 -33.50 -22.75
N GLU A 202 7.42 -32.75 -21.70
CA GLU A 202 7.02 -31.34 -21.58
C GLU A 202 7.57 -30.58 -22.79
N ALA A 203 6.70 -29.81 -23.45
CA ALA A 203 7.10 -28.97 -24.57
C ALA A 203 8.22 -28.01 -24.12
N PRO A 204 9.25 -27.78 -24.95
CA PRO A 204 10.35 -26.90 -24.57
C PRO A 204 9.83 -25.50 -24.30
N LYS A 205 10.12 -24.97 -23.09
CA LYS A 205 9.79 -23.61 -22.67
C LYS A 205 10.58 -22.63 -23.56
N VAL A 206 9.96 -22.19 -24.65
CA VAL A 206 10.59 -21.22 -25.58
C VAL A 206 10.36 -19.81 -25.03
N GLY A 207 11.44 -19.09 -24.76
CA GLY A 207 11.37 -17.79 -24.10
C GLY A 207 12.76 -17.22 -23.79
N TRP A 208 12.79 -16.00 -23.26
CA TRP A 208 14.02 -15.40 -22.74
C TRP A 208 13.97 -15.33 -21.22
N GLU A 209 15.04 -15.80 -20.59
CA GLU A 209 15.20 -15.73 -19.14
C GLU A 209 15.59 -14.31 -18.72
N CYS A 210 14.89 -13.76 -17.73
CA CYS A 210 15.20 -12.45 -17.20
C CYS A 210 16.49 -12.47 -16.37
N PRO A 211 17.50 -11.63 -16.68
CA PRO A 211 18.74 -11.57 -15.89
C PRO A 211 18.54 -11.13 -14.43
N SER A 212 17.41 -10.48 -14.13
CA SER A 212 17.10 -9.92 -12.82
C SER A 212 16.33 -10.87 -11.91
N CYS A 213 15.33 -11.58 -12.46
CA CYS A 213 14.40 -12.40 -11.66
C CYS A 213 14.22 -13.83 -12.18
N THR A 214 15.03 -14.26 -13.15
CA THR A 214 15.06 -15.60 -13.76
C THR A 214 13.74 -16.08 -14.37
N PHE A 215 12.73 -15.20 -14.45
CA PHE A 215 11.46 -15.54 -15.09
C PHE A 215 11.65 -15.70 -16.60
N ILE A 216 11.05 -16.76 -17.16
CA ILE A 216 11.10 -17.06 -18.59
C ILE A 216 9.93 -16.34 -19.26
N ASN A 217 10.24 -15.26 -19.97
CA ASN A 217 9.24 -14.44 -20.67
C ASN A 217 8.95 -14.99 -22.07
N LYS A 218 7.76 -14.67 -22.59
CA LYS A 218 7.41 -14.94 -24.00
C LYS A 218 8.48 -14.32 -24.94
N PRO A 219 8.93 -15.03 -25.98
CA PRO A 219 10.01 -14.59 -26.87
C PRO A 219 9.85 -13.16 -27.40
N SER A 220 8.64 -12.78 -27.79
CA SER A 220 8.30 -11.50 -28.43
C SER A 220 8.38 -10.30 -27.48
N ARG A 221 8.30 -10.52 -26.15
CA ARG A 221 8.06 -9.47 -25.16
C ARG A 221 9.30 -8.60 -24.93
N PRO A 222 9.19 -7.26 -24.99
CA PRO A 222 10.34 -6.36 -24.86
C PRO A 222 10.85 -6.19 -23.41
N GLY A 223 10.01 -6.47 -22.41
CA GLY A 223 10.34 -6.36 -20.98
C GLY A 223 9.73 -7.49 -20.16
N CYS A 224 10.31 -7.76 -19.00
CA CYS A 224 9.94 -8.88 -18.17
C CYS A 224 8.58 -8.68 -17.51
N GLU A 225 7.74 -9.70 -17.53
CA GLU A 225 6.43 -9.69 -16.87
C GLU A 225 6.49 -9.40 -15.38
N MET A 226 7.46 -10.03 -14.71
CA MET A 226 7.51 -10.07 -13.25
C MET A 226 8.17 -8.85 -12.63
N CYS A 227 9.13 -8.24 -13.34
CA CYS A 227 9.98 -7.19 -12.77
C CYS A 227 10.22 -6.01 -13.72
N CYS A 228 9.62 -6.00 -14.91
CA CYS A 228 9.82 -4.99 -15.95
C CYS A 228 11.27 -4.83 -16.44
N GLY A 229 12.17 -5.75 -16.10
CA GLY A 229 13.55 -5.76 -16.59
C GLY A 229 13.61 -5.92 -18.11
N GLU A 230 14.57 -5.26 -18.76
CA GLU A 230 14.71 -5.29 -20.23
C GLU A 230 15.05 -6.69 -20.74
N ARG A 231 14.54 -7.02 -21.94
CA ARG A 231 14.96 -8.22 -22.67
C ARG A 231 16.46 -8.11 -23.00
N PRO A 232 17.27 -9.18 -22.80
CA PRO A 232 18.67 -9.18 -23.18
C PRO A 232 18.86 -8.80 -24.65
N MET A 233 19.75 -7.86 -24.93
CA MET A 233 20.01 -7.34 -26.29
C MET A 233 20.52 -8.41 -27.26
N ASN A 234 21.12 -9.48 -26.74
CA ASN A 234 21.63 -10.62 -27.50
C ASN A 234 20.59 -11.72 -27.75
N TYR A 235 19.38 -11.60 -27.19
CA TYR A 235 18.31 -12.56 -27.44
C TYR A 235 17.62 -12.25 -28.78
N VAL A 236 17.53 -13.26 -29.63
CA VAL A 236 16.82 -13.20 -30.91
C VAL A 236 15.56 -14.05 -30.80
N VAL A 237 14.42 -13.47 -31.19
CA VAL A 237 13.15 -14.20 -31.25
C VAL A 237 13.27 -15.29 -32.33
N PRO A 238 13.01 -16.56 -32.01
CA PRO A 238 13.06 -17.63 -33.00
C PRO A 238 12.10 -17.40 -34.17
N GLU A 239 12.53 -17.64 -35.40
CA GLU A 239 11.71 -17.42 -36.62
C GLU A 239 10.46 -18.31 -36.66
N ASP A 240 10.54 -19.51 -36.07
CA ASP A 240 9.43 -20.47 -36.01
C ASP A 240 8.46 -20.21 -34.84
N TYR A 241 8.65 -19.13 -34.08
CA TYR A 241 7.76 -18.79 -32.97
C TYR A 241 6.40 -18.32 -33.50
N LYS A 242 5.36 -19.08 -33.19
CA LYS A 242 3.97 -18.69 -33.44
C LYS A 242 3.43 -18.00 -32.20
N LEU A 243 3.01 -16.74 -32.36
CA LEU A 243 2.28 -16.01 -31.33
C LEU A 243 1.07 -16.82 -30.88
N ASP A 244 0.86 -16.92 -29.57
CA ASP A 244 -0.34 -17.56 -29.03
C ASP A 244 -1.60 -16.73 -29.29
N GLU A 245 -2.77 -17.32 -29.04
CA GLU A 245 -4.07 -16.67 -29.31
C GLU A 245 -4.22 -15.34 -28.56
N GLU A 246 -3.72 -15.28 -27.32
CA GLU A 246 -3.72 -14.09 -26.47
C GLU A 246 -2.81 -12.98 -27.03
N GLU A 247 -1.60 -13.33 -27.49
CA GLU A 247 -0.65 -12.42 -28.13
C GLU A 247 -1.21 -11.89 -29.47
N GLN A 248 -1.90 -12.73 -30.23
CA GLN A 248 -2.55 -12.33 -31.48
C GLN A 248 -3.68 -11.33 -31.25
N GLU A 249 -4.53 -11.57 -30.25
CA GLU A 249 -5.59 -10.64 -29.88
C GLU A 249 -5.05 -9.30 -29.40
N TRP A 250 -3.97 -9.32 -28.61
CA TRP A 250 -3.31 -8.11 -28.15
C TRP A 250 -2.77 -7.28 -29.32
N LEU A 251 -2.12 -7.94 -30.29
CA LEU A 251 -1.59 -7.27 -31.48
C LEU A 251 -2.71 -6.67 -32.35
N GLN A 252 -3.84 -7.37 -32.49
CA GLN A 252 -5.01 -6.86 -33.20
C GLN A 252 -5.57 -5.61 -32.52
N ARG A 253 -5.70 -5.61 -31.19
CA ARG A 253 -6.13 -4.44 -30.40
C ARG A 253 -5.18 -3.26 -30.55
N ASP A 254 -3.87 -3.49 -30.51
CA ASP A 254 -2.87 -2.43 -30.68
C ASP A 254 -2.90 -1.80 -32.09
N LEU A 255 -3.05 -2.63 -33.12
CA LEU A 255 -3.22 -2.18 -34.51
C LEU A 255 -4.51 -1.36 -34.69
N GLU A 256 -5.60 -1.79 -34.07
CA GLU A 256 -6.87 -1.06 -34.12
C GLU A 256 -6.79 0.28 -33.39
N ALA A 257 -6.22 0.31 -32.18
CA ALA A 257 -5.98 1.55 -31.44
C ALA A 257 -5.09 2.52 -32.23
N THR A 258 -4.04 2.03 -32.88
CA THR A 258 -3.17 2.83 -33.75
C THR A 258 -3.92 3.39 -34.95
N ARG A 259 -4.82 2.60 -35.56
CA ARG A 259 -5.68 3.06 -36.67
C ARG A 259 -6.63 4.17 -36.23
N GLN A 260 -7.29 3.99 -35.07
CA GLN A 260 -8.19 4.98 -34.49
C GLN A 260 -7.45 6.29 -34.17
N TYR A 261 -6.25 6.21 -33.58
CA TYR A 261 -5.41 7.37 -33.30
C TYR A 261 -5.06 8.15 -34.58
N LYS A 262 -4.68 7.45 -35.67
CA LYS A 262 -4.40 8.09 -36.96
C LYS A 262 -5.63 8.80 -37.54
N GLN A 263 -6.81 8.17 -37.47
CA GLN A 263 -8.07 8.79 -37.94
C GLN A 263 -8.44 10.05 -37.15
N VAL A 264 -8.30 10.02 -35.82
CA VAL A 264 -8.54 11.21 -34.98
C VAL A 264 -7.53 12.31 -35.34
N ARG A 265 -6.25 11.97 -35.47
CA ARG A 265 -5.19 12.94 -35.81
C ARG A 265 -5.37 13.55 -37.19
N GLU A 266 -5.83 12.79 -38.17
CA GLU A 266 -6.10 13.27 -39.54
C GLU A 266 -7.44 14.03 -39.63
N GLY A 267 -8.42 13.73 -38.77
CA GLY A 267 -9.69 14.44 -38.67
C GLY A 267 -9.64 15.74 -37.85
N TRP A 268 -8.63 15.90 -36.98
CA TRP A 268 -8.45 17.10 -36.16
C TRP A 268 -7.68 18.19 -36.93
N THR A 269 -8.39 18.91 -37.80
CA THR A 269 -7.90 20.19 -38.31
C THR A 269 -8.27 21.30 -37.32
N TRP A 270 -7.29 22.06 -36.85
CA TRP A 270 -7.51 23.23 -36.00
C TRP A 270 -8.42 24.23 -36.71
N PRO A 271 -9.51 24.73 -36.11
CA PRO A 271 -10.24 25.85 -36.68
C PRO A 271 -9.28 27.05 -36.73
N ALA A 272 -9.00 27.53 -37.95
CA ALA A 272 -8.19 28.71 -38.16
C ALA A 272 -8.76 29.88 -37.35
N ILE A 273 -8.00 30.34 -36.36
CA ILE A 273 -8.34 31.52 -35.56
C ILE A 273 -8.27 32.72 -36.50
N SER A 274 -9.42 33.15 -37.00
CA SER A 274 -9.55 34.39 -37.76
C SER A 274 -9.30 35.57 -36.82
N GLY A 275 -8.12 36.16 -36.96
CA GLY A 275 -7.68 37.31 -36.17
C GLY A 275 -8.58 38.53 -36.39
N ARG A 276 -9.34 38.93 -35.37
CA ARG A 276 -9.80 40.32 -35.24
C ARG A 276 -8.64 41.14 -34.67
N GLY A 277 -7.90 41.78 -35.56
CA GLY A 277 -6.99 42.86 -35.21
C GLY A 277 -7.77 44.03 -34.60
N ARG A 278 -7.40 44.42 -33.38
CA ARG A 278 -7.80 45.72 -32.82
C ARG A 278 -6.85 46.77 -33.39
N GLY A 279 -7.41 47.68 -34.19
CA GLY A 279 -6.78 48.93 -34.57
C GLY A 279 -6.78 49.90 -33.39
N TRP A 280 -5.78 50.79 -33.42
CA TRP A 280 -5.47 51.85 -32.48
C TRP A 280 -6.55 52.93 -32.44
#